data_AF-A0A2U3Q5I6-F1
#
_entry.id   AF-A0A2U3Q5I6-F1
#
_cell.length_a   1.000
_cell.length_b   1.000
_cell.length_c   1.000
_cell.angle_alpha   90.00
_cell.angle_beta   90.00
_cell.angle_gamma   90.00
#
_symmetry.space_group_name_H-M   'P 1'
#
loop_
_entity.id
_entity.type
_entity.pdbx_description
1 polymer ?
#
loop_
_entity_poly.entity_id
_entity_poly.type
_entity_poly.pdbx_seq_one_letter_code
_entity_poly.pdbx_strand_id
1 'polypeptide(L)' 'MAPKPGDPDQYEGTGIGLSIASRIVQRHGGRIWATAEVGKGAAFYFGIPD' A
#
# COMPACT_ATOMS: atom_id res chain seq x y z
N MET A 1 -17.28 25.84 -0.46
CA MET A 1 -15.91 25.69 0.08
C MET A 1 -15.32 24.44 -0.55
N ALA A 2 -14.22 24.55 -1.30
CA ALA A 2 -13.58 23.38 -1.92
C ALA A 2 -12.74 22.60 -0.87
N PRO A 3 -12.65 21.27 -0.96
CA PRO A 3 -11.83 20.48 -0.04
C PRO A 3 -10.35 20.86 -0.18
N LYS A 4 -9.65 21.02 0.95
CA LYS A 4 -8.20 21.25 0.96
C LYS A 4 -7.46 19.95 0.63
N PRO A 5 -6.43 19.96 -0.24
CA PRO A 5 -5.61 18.78 -0.48
C PRO A 5 -4.87 18.37 0.79
N GLY A 6 -5.02 17.11 1.21
CA GLY A 6 -4.23 16.54 2.32
C GLY A 6 -4.91 16.52 3.69
N ASP A 7 -6.23 16.73 3.78
CA ASP A 7 -6.95 16.46 5.04
C ASP A 7 -6.95 14.95 5.34
N PRO A 8 -6.31 14.49 6.43
CA PRO A 8 -6.28 13.07 6.80
C PRO A 8 -7.69 12.52 7.10
N ASP A 9 -8.61 13.40 7.53
CA ASP A 9 -10.01 13.06 7.79
C ASP A 9 -10.82 12.80 6.50
N GLN A 10 -10.32 13.23 5.33
CA GLN A 10 -10.98 12.93 4.05
C GLN A 10 -10.62 11.57 3.46
N TYR A 11 -9.65 10.88 4.06
CA TYR A 11 -9.28 9.51 3.73
C TYR A 11 -9.21 8.67 5.01
N GLU A 12 -10.35 8.52 5.71
CA GLU A 12 -10.54 7.50 6.75
C GLU A 12 -10.46 6.09 6.13
N GLY A 13 -9.27 5.69 5.70
CA GLY A 13 -8.96 4.32 5.35
C GLY A 13 -8.62 3.57 6.63
N THR A 14 -9.23 2.41 6.84
CA THR A 14 -8.92 1.51 7.98
C THR A 14 -7.50 0.92 7.95
N GLY A 15 -6.63 1.37 7.03
CA GLY A 15 -5.28 0.83 6.83
C GLY A 15 -5.24 -0.59 6.23
N ILE A 16 -6.39 -1.15 5.84
CA ILE A 16 -6.50 -2.56 5.39
C ILE A 16 -5.97 -2.82 3.98
N GLY A 17 -5.71 -1.79 3.18
CA GLY A 17 -5.39 -1.93 1.76
C GLY A 17 -4.16 -2.81 1.50
N LEU A 18 -3.09 -2.63 2.26
CA LEU A 18 -1.87 -3.45 2.10
C LEU A 18 -2.08 -4.89 2.58
N SER A 19 -2.91 -5.10 3.61
CA SER A 19 -3.30 -6.43 4.08
C SER A 19 -4.08 -7.19 3.01
N ILE A 20 -4.99 -6.51 2.30
CA ILE A 20 -5.73 -7.08 1.16
C ILE A 20 -4.76 -7.41 0.02
N ALA A 21 -3.89 -6.48 -0.37
CA ALA A 21 -2.90 -6.69 -1.42
C ALA A 21 -1.98 -7.88 -1.11
N SER A 22 -1.47 -7.97 0.12
CA SER A 22 -0.65 -9.09 0.58
C SER A 22 -1.39 -10.43 0.47
N ARG A 23 -2.66 -10.47 0.87
CA ARG A 23 -3.48 -11.70 0.75
C ARG A 23 -3.73 -12.09 -0.71
N ILE A 24 -3.98 -11.13 -1.60
CA ILE A 24 -4.15 -11.39 -3.03
C ILE A 24 -2.87 -11.98 -3.60
N VAL A 25 -1.73 -11.34 -3.37
CA VAL A 25 -0.43 -11.78 -3.90
C VAL A 25 -0.07 -13.18 -3.39
N GLN A 26 -0.24 -13.45 -2.09
CA GLN A 26 0.00 -14.77 -1.50
C GLN A 26 -0.93 -15.86 -2.08
N ARG A 27 -2.21 -15.54 -2.35
CA ARG A 27 -3.15 -16.48 -2.97
C ARG A 27 -2.74 -16.89 -4.38
N HIS A 28 -2.01 -16.05 -5.09
CA HIS A 28 -1.45 -16.36 -6.40
C HIS A 28 -0.04 -17.00 -6.29
N GLY A 29 0.40 -17.42 -5.09
CA GLY A 29 1.75 -17.97 -4.88
C GLY A 29 2.87 -16.93 -5.00
N GLY A 30 2.51 -15.65 -5.02
CA GLY A 30 3.42 -14.53 -5.19
C GLY A 30 4.02 -14.02 -3.89
N ARG A 31 4.85 -12.99 -4.04
CA ARG A 31 5.51 -12.29 -2.93
C ARG A 31 5.31 -10.79 -3.05
N ILE A 32 5.10 -10.13 -1.91
CA ILE A 32 5.08 -8.66 -1.77
C ILE A 32 6.13 -8.23 -0.75
N TRP A 33 6.83 -7.12 -0.98
CA TRP A 33 7.82 -6.54 -0.07
C TRP A 33 7.94 -5.04 -0.28
N ALA A 34 8.67 -4.35 0.59
CA ALA A 34 8.91 -2.92 0.48
C ALA A 34 10.32 -2.56 0.92
N THR A 35 10.84 -1.47 0.36
CA THR A 35 12.06 -0.80 0.82
C THR A 35 11.71 0.63 1.17
N ALA A 36 12.22 1.14 2.29
CA ALA A 36 11.97 2.51 2.71
C ALA A 36 13.21 3.12 3.34
N GLU A 37 13.37 4.43 3.17
CA GLU A 37 14.39 5.21 3.85
C GLU A 37 13.77 6.51 4.40
N VAL A 38 14.13 6.84 5.65
CA VAL A 38 13.63 8.03 6.34
C VAL A 38 13.97 9.27 5.51
N GLY A 39 12.95 10.09 5.22
CA GLY A 39 13.11 11.30 4.42
C GLY A 39 13.23 11.07 2.91
N LYS A 40 13.31 9.83 2.43
CA LYS A 40 13.31 9.51 0.98
C LYS A 40 12.07 8.77 0.50
N GLY A 41 11.23 8.32 1.42
CA GLY A 41 9.97 7.64 1.12
C GLY A 41 10.10 6.12 1.08
N ALA A 42 9.14 5.46 0.45
CA ALA A 42 9.04 4.02 0.38
C ALA A 42 8.67 3.55 -1.03
N ALA A 43 9.19 2.39 -1.43
CA ALA A 43 8.84 1.69 -2.65
C ALA A 43 8.30 0.30 -2.29
N PHE A 44 7.17 -0.06 -2.87
CA PHE A 44 6.51 -1.35 -2.68
C PHE A 44 6.61 -2.15 -3.97
N TYR A 45 6.88 -3.45 -3.83
CA TYR A 45 7.10 -4.36 -4.92
C TYR A 45 6.27 -5.62 -4.71
N PHE A 46 5.80 -6.21 -5.80
CA PHE A 46 5.17 -7.53 -5.77
C PHE A 46 5.51 -8.30 -7.04
N GLY A 47 5.44 -9.63 -6.96
CA GLY A 47 5.58 -10.53 -8.09
C GLY A 47 4.69 -11.75 -7.92
N ILE A 48 4.22 -12.29 -9.03
CA ILE A 48 3.41 -13.51 -9.11
C ILE A 48 4.17 -14.49 -10.02
N PRO A 49 4.23 -15.79 -9.71
CA PRO A 49 4.83 -16.80 -10.59
C PRO A 49 4.09 -16.91 -11.93
N ASP A 50 4.76 -17.43 -12.97
CA ASP A 50 4.15 -17.74 -14.28
C ASP A 50 3.15 -18.90 -14.24
#